data_AF-A0A5K0VA99-F1
#
_entry.id   AF-A0A5K0VA99-F1
#
_cell.length_a   1.000
_cell.length_b   1.000
_cell.length_c   1.000
_cell.angle_alpha   90.00
_cell.angle_beta   90.00
_cell.angle_gamma   90.00
#
_symmetry.space_group_name_H-M   'P 1'
#
loop_
_entity.id
_entity.type
_entity.pdbx_description
1 polymer ?
#
loop_
_entity_poly.entity_id
_entity_poly.type
_entity_poly.pdbx_seq_one_letter_code
_entity_poly.pdbx_strand_id
1 'polypeptide(L)' 'EGCKGLLYMVLHARVVLDLHEQFEQEIAFEQVEGDFDSFQGKWILEQLGNQHTLLKYVVESKMQKNSFLSEAIVEE' A
#
# COMPACT_ATOMS: atom_id res chain seq x y z
N GLU A 1 -0.86 19.85 34.19
CA GLU A 1 -0.25 20.38 32.95
C GLU A 1 -0.65 19.50 31.77
N GLY A 2 -0.78 20.03 30.57
CA GLY A 2 -1.20 19.25 29.39
C GLY A 2 0.00 18.64 28.67
N CYS A 3 0.17 17.32 28.75
CA CYS A 3 1.15 16.59 27.95
C CYS A 3 0.65 16.46 26.51
N LYS A 4 0.98 17.44 25.65
CA LYS A 4 0.84 17.30 24.19
C LYS A 4 2.12 16.70 23.62
N GLY A 5 2.28 15.40 23.73
CA GLY A 5 3.32 14.66 23.01
C GLY A 5 2.81 14.31 21.62
N LEU A 6 2.99 15.22 20.64
CA LEU A 6 2.71 14.89 19.25
C LEU A 6 3.83 13.97 18.75
N LEU A 7 3.56 12.67 18.61
CA LEU A 7 4.54 11.69 18.15
C LEU A 7 4.66 11.77 16.63
N TYR A 8 5.74 12.38 16.12
CA TYR A 8 6.11 12.28 14.72
C TYR A 8 6.68 10.87 14.47
N MET A 9 5.86 9.95 13.97
CA MET A 9 6.33 8.65 13.50
C MET A 9 6.82 8.76 12.06
N VAL A 10 8.04 8.28 11.81
CA VAL A 10 8.56 8.05 10.46
C VAL A 10 8.53 6.55 10.21
N LEU A 11 7.68 6.12 9.27
CA LEU A 11 7.58 4.72 8.87
C LEU A 11 8.36 4.49 7.59
N HIS A 12 9.32 3.57 7.66
CA HIS A 12 10.04 3.07 6.49
C HIS A 12 9.56 1.64 6.23
N ALA A 13 9.09 1.37 5.01
CA ALA A 13 8.70 0.04 4.57
C ALA A 13 9.27 -0.26 3.19
N ARG A 14 9.65 -1.51 2.96
CA ARG A 14 10.18 -2.06 1.72
C ARG A 14 9.27 -3.20 1.26
N VAL A 15 9.03 -3.24 -0.05
CA VAL A 15 8.29 -4.30 -0.71
C VAL A 15 8.98 -4.64 -2.02
N VAL A 16 9.16 -5.93 -2.28
CA VAL A 16 9.52 -6.51 -3.57
C VAL A 16 8.24 -7.12 -4.14
N LEU A 17 7.89 -6.69 -5.36
CA LEU A 17 6.65 -7.05 -6.03
C LEU A 17 6.94 -8.02 -7.17
N ASP A 18 6.12 -9.06 -7.28
CA ASP A 18 5.93 -9.77 -8.54
C ASP A 18 4.80 -9.11 -9.33
N LEU A 19 4.96 -9.04 -10.64
CA LEU A 19 4.07 -8.30 -11.54
C LEU A 19 3.48 -9.24 -12.60
N HIS A 20 2.17 -9.12 -12.80
CA HIS A 20 1.48 -9.81 -13.89
C HIS A 20 0.74 -8.80 -14.76
N GLU A 21 1.18 -8.68 -16.01
CA GLU A 21 0.62 -7.73 -16.98
C GLU A 21 -0.40 -8.39 -17.91
N GLN A 22 -1.55 -7.74 -18.05
CA GLN A 22 -2.50 -7.91 -19.13
C GLN A 22 -2.43 -6.66 -20.00
N PHE A 23 -1.78 -6.80 -21.16
CA PHE A 23 -1.43 -5.69 -22.03
C PHE A 23 -2.61 -4.74 -22.29
N GLU A 24 -2.36 -3.44 -22.07
CA GLU A 24 -3.32 -2.32 -22.21
C GLU A 24 -4.60 -2.41 -21.33
N GLN A 25 -4.67 -3.32 -20.36
CA GLN A 25 -5.84 -3.48 -19.48
C GLN A 25 -5.48 -3.37 -18.00
N GLU A 26 -4.51 -4.15 -17.54
CA GLU A 26 -4.24 -4.29 -16.12
C GLU A 26 -2.79 -4.68 -15.85
N ILE A 27 -2.19 -4.13 -14.80
CA ILE A 27 -0.95 -4.65 -14.22
C ILE A 27 -1.28 -4.97 -12.77
N ALA A 28 -1.36 -6.26 -12.46
CA ALA A 28 -1.53 -6.74 -11.10
C ALA A 28 -0.17 -6.93 -10.43
N PHE A 29 -0.12 -6.74 -9.12
CA PHE A 29 1.07 -6.94 -8.32
C PHE A 29 0.75 -7.62 -7.00
N GLU A 30 1.70 -8.44 -6.54
CA GLU A 30 1.69 -9.02 -5.21
C GLU A 30 3.08 -8.98 -4.60
N GLN A 31 3.14 -8.80 -3.28
CA GLN A 31 4.39 -8.86 -2.55
C GLN A 31 4.90 -10.29 -2.51
N VAL A 32 6.15 -10.46 -2.90
CA VAL A 32 6.92 -11.71 -2.72
C VAL A 32 7.94 -11.62 -1.58
N GLU A 33 8.34 -10.40 -1.20
CA GLU A 33 9.23 -10.16 -0.06
C GLU A 33 9.01 -8.73 0.47
N GLY A 34 8.97 -8.52 1.79
CA GLY A 34 8.82 -7.16 2.33
C GLY A 34 8.33 -7.11 3.77
N ASP A 35 8.03 -5.89 4.20
CA ASP A 35 7.68 -5.57 5.60
C ASP A 35 6.19 -5.76 5.92
N PHE A 36 5.35 -6.10 4.93
CA PHE A 36 3.93 -6.35 5.11
C PHE A 36 3.66 -7.85 5.29
N ASP A 37 2.57 -8.20 5.96
CA ASP A 37 2.01 -9.56 5.92
C ASP A 37 1.49 -9.86 4.50
N SER A 38 0.84 -8.87 3.88
CA SER A 38 0.38 -8.91 2.50
C SER A 38 0.37 -7.51 1.93
N PHE A 39 0.83 -7.35 0.70
CA PHE A 39 0.72 -6.11 -0.05
C PHE A 39 0.45 -6.47 -1.50
N GLN A 40 -0.74 -6.14 -1.98
CA GLN A 40 -1.20 -6.51 -3.31
C GLN A 40 -2.04 -5.40 -3.90
N GLY A 41 -2.27 -5.47 -5.19
CA GLY A 41 -3.09 -4.48 -5.85
C GLY A 41 -2.95 -4.58 -7.35
N LYS A 42 -3.46 -3.54 -7.99
CA LYS A 42 -3.43 -3.46 -9.44
C LYS A 42 -3.59 -2.04 -9.94
N TRP A 43 -3.00 -1.79 -11.10
CA TRP A 43 -3.29 -0.66 -11.96
C TRP A 43 -4.21 -1.12 -13.06
N ILE A 44 -5.30 -0.38 -13.30
CA ILE A 44 -6.29 -0.68 -14.34
C ILE A 44 -6.28 0.47 -15.32
N LEU A 45 -6.11 0.13 -16.59
CA LEU A 45 -6.12 1.05 -17.71
C LEU A 45 -7.47 0.97 -18.40
N GLU A 46 -8.20 2.09 -18.44
CA GLU A 46 -9.48 2.21 -19.12
C GLU A 46 -9.42 3.31 -20.17
N GLN A 47 -10.14 3.13 -21.27
CA GLN A 47 -10.31 4.20 -22.25
C GLN A 47 -11.22 5.30 -21.67
N LEU A 48 -10.79 6.56 -21.78
CA LEU A 48 -11.57 7.74 -21.41
C LEU A 48 -11.84 8.58 -22.66
N GLY A 49 -12.86 8.18 -23.43
CA GLY A 49 -13.13 8.76 -24.74
C GLY A 49 -12.03 8.46 -25.76
N ASN A 50 -11.96 9.22 -26.85
CA ASN A 50 -11.15 8.84 -28.02
C ASN A 50 -9.66 9.23 -27.91
N GLN A 51 -9.28 10.06 -26.92
CA GLN A 51 -7.96 10.67 -26.83
C GLN A 51 -7.34 10.59 -25.44
N HIS A 52 -8.04 10.03 -24.46
CA HIS A 52 -7.54 9.94 -23.10
C HIS A 52 -7.66 8.53 -22.56
N THR A 53 -6.84 8.29 -21.55
CA THR A 53 -6.80 7.03 -20.82
C THR A 53 -6.95 7.35 -19.34
N LEU A 54 -7.78 6.57 -18.66
CA LEU A 54 -7.96 6.63 -17.22
C LEU A 54 -7.14 5.51 -16.59
N LEU A 55 -6.18 5.89 -15.75
CA LEU A 55 -5.44 4.95 -14.91
C LEU A 55 -6.08 4.94 -13.52
N LYS A 56 -6.62 3.80 -13.12
CA LYS A 56 -7.11 3.56 -11.75
C LYS A 56 -6.10 2.68 -11.02
N TYR A 57 -6.11 2.76 -9.70
CA TYR A 57 -5.33 1.85 -8.86
C TYR A 57 -6.13 1.38 -7.65
N VAL A 58 -5.86 0.15 -7.22
CA VAL A 58 -6.35 -0.40 -5.97
C VAL A 58 -5.15 -1.01 -5.24
N VAL A 59 -5.05 -0.76 -3.94
CA VAL A 59 -3.99 -1.30 -3.08
C VAL A 59 -4.64 -1.87 -1.83
N GLU A 60 -4.28 -3.10 -1.50
CA GLU A 60 -4.65 -3.78 -0.28
C GLU A 60 -3.36 -4.14 0.46
N SER A 61 -3.24 -3.67 1.71
CA SER A 61 -2.05 -3.89 2.52
C SER A 61 -2.42 -4.32 3.93
N LYS A 62 -1.68 -5.28 4.47
CA LYS A 62 -1.78 -5.76 5.84
C LYS A 62 -0.41 -5.64 6.48
N MET A 63 -0.28 -4.78 7.50
CA MET A 63 0.96 -4.63 8.25
C MET A 63 1.22 -5.89 9.10
N GLN A 64 2.49 -6.25 9.26
CA GLN A 64 2.87 -7.31 10.20
C GLN A 64 2.44 -6.92 11.62
N LYS A 65 1.78 -7.84 12.35
CA LYS A 65 1.32 -7.60 13.73
C LYS A 65 2.45 -7.24 14.70
N ASN A 66 3.69 -7.59 14.37
CA ASN A 66 4.89 -7.32 15.17
C ASN A 66 5.77 -6.20 14.60
N SER A 67 5.37 -5.57 13.48
CA SER A 67 6.00 -4.35 12.98
C SER A 67 5.59 -3.23 13.91
N PHE A 68 6.36 -3.05 15.00
CA PHE A 68 6.21 -2.06 16.08
C PHE A 68 5.44 -0.78 15.69
N LEU A 69 4.11 -0.87 15.70
CA LEU A 69 3.31 0.15 16.33
C LEU A 69 3.60 -0.06 17.81
N SER A 70 4.43 0.79 18.38
CA SER A 70 4.65 0.81 19.82
C SER A 70 3.29 0.67 20.52
N GLU A 71 3.22 -0.11 21.60
CA GLU A 71 2.02 -0.29 22.45
C GLU A 71 1.35 1.04 22.88
N ALA A 72 1.99 2.18 22.63
CA ALA A 72 1.47 3.53 22.77
C ALA A 72 0.25 3.88 21.88
N ILE A 73 -0.22 3.00 20.99
CA ILE A 73 -1.43 3.23 20.17
C ILE A 73 -2.67 2.53 20.76
N VAL A 74 -2.56 1.85 21.90
CA VAL A 74 -3.77 1.43 22.64
C VAL A 74 -4.26 2.61 23.47
N GLU A 75 -5.09 3.48 22.88
CA GLU A 75 -5.99 4.33 23.68
C GLU A 75 -7.20 3.50 24.12
N GLU A 76 -7.52 3.58 25.41
CA GLU A 76 -8.69 2.98 26.08
C GLU A 76 -10.03 3.58 25.61
#